data_AF-A0A924W3Z6-F1
#
_entry.id   AF-A0A924W3Z6-F1
#
_cell.length_a   1.000
_cell.length_b   1.000
_cell.length_c   1.000
_cell.angle_alpha   90.00
_cell.angle_beta   90.00
_cell.angle_gamma   90.00
#
_symmetry.space_group_name_H-M   'P 1'
#
loop_
_entity.id
_entity.type
_entity.pdbx_description
1 polymer ?
#
loop_
_entity_poly.entity_id
_entity_poly.type
_entity_poly.pdbx_seq_one_letter_code
_entity_poly.pdbx_strand_id
1 'polypeptide(L)'
;MRVLKCVVVGAAALLSACVSVNANVTTTPDPALAAIQNARVRECPADRMQADARSEGFGPQQGVEGVDIALTPLASDANRAVRLRRLTVQPGGVIAWHDHAAVQGMALIVSGEMVELRNTCLDAITYRAGESRAKTPARRIRGGMRRMRSR
;
A
#
# COMPACT_ATOMS: atom_id res chain seq x y z
N MET A 1 83.12 -14.05 3.60
CA MET A 1 82.70 -14.43 2.24
C MET A 1 81.17 -14.45 2.21
N ARG A 2 80.53 -13.55 1.45
CA ARG A 2 79.07 -13.39 1.36
C ARG A 2 78.46 -14.55 0.57
N VAL A 3 77.34 -15.13 1.02
CA VAL A 3 76.30 -15.63 0.11
C VAL A 3 74.93 -15.28 0.68
N LEU A 4 74.26 -14.40 -0.06
CA LEU A 4 72.86 -14.00 0.00
C LEU A 4 72.07 -14.88 -0.99
N LYS A 5 70.79 -15.14 -0.69
CA LYS A 5 69.67 -15.69 -1.54
C LYS A 5 69.06 -16.95 -0.91
N CYS A 6 67.76 -17.19 -0.85
CA CYS A 6 66.64 -16.71 -1.68
C CYS A 6 65.40 -16.43 -0.83
N VAL A 7 64.76 -15.31 -1.17
CA VAL A 7 63.34 -15.04 -0.93
C VAL A 7 62.51 -16.00 -1.79
N VAL A 8 61.50 -16.65 -1.21
CA VAL A 8 60.32 -17.11 -1.97
C VAL A 8 59.08 -16.55 -1.28
N VAL A 9 58.59 -15.47 -1.88
CA VAL A 9 57.26 -14.90 -1.65
C VAL A 9 56.24 -15.89 -2.20
N GLY A 10 55.51 -16.57 -1.33
CA GLY A 10 54.30 -17.31 -1.70
C GLY A 10 53.07 -16.41 -1.54
N ALA A 11 52.88 -15.48 -2.47
CA ALA A 11 51.65 -14.70 -2.56
C ALA A 11 50.51 -15.63 -3.01
N ALA A 12 49.72 -16.12 -2.05
CA ALA A 12 48.44 -16.75 -2.34
C ALA A 12 47.50 -15.67 -2.90
N ALA A 13 47.46 -15.56 -4.23
CA ALA A 13 46.47 -14.78 -4.94
C ALA A 13 45.09 -15.41 -4.72
N LEU A 14 44.39 -14.96 -3.68
CA LEU A 14 42.96 -15.14 -3.54
C LEU A 14 42.31 -14.37 -4.68
N LEU A 15 42.00 -15.09 -5.76
CA LEU A 15 41.11 -14.65 -6.81
C LEU A 15 39.76 -14.32 -6.17
N SER A 16 39.57 -13.05 -5.83
CA SER A 16 38.25 -12.47 -5.62
C SER A 16 37.53 -12.57 -6.98
N ALA A 17 36.79 -13.66 -7.17
CA ALA A 17 35.83 -13.77 -8.25
C ALA A 17 34.74 -12.74 -7.96
N CYS A 18 34.88 -11.55 -8.54
CA CYS A 18 33.79 -10.60 -8.66
C CYS A 18 32.69 -11.29 -9.47
N VAL A 19 31.74 -11.93 -8.78
CA VAL A 19 30.48 -12.35 -9.39
C VAL A 19 29.77 -11.06 -9.75
N SER A 20 29.92 -10.62 -11.00
CA SER A 20 29.07 -9.60 -11.58
C SER A 20 27.67 -10.20 -11.73
N VAL A 21 26.85 -10.04 -10.70
CA VAL A 21 25.42 -10.29 -10.81
C VAL A 21 24.91 -9.23 -11.79
N ASN A 22 24.71 -9.61 -13.05
CA ASN A 22 23.86 -8.84 -13.96
C ASN A 22 22.44 -8.95 -13.41
N ALA A 23 22.15 -8.21 -12.34
CA ALA A 23 20.80 -7.92 -11.94
C ALA A 23 20.19 -7.23 -13.17
N ASN A 24 19.17 -7.84 -13.76
CA ASN A 24 18.33 -7.20 -14.75
C ASN A 24 17.61 -6.05 -14.05
N VAL A 25 18.32 -4.93 -13.84
CA VAL A 25 17.81 -3.74 -13.18
C VAL A 25 16.84 -3.12 -14.16
N THR A 26 15.57 -3.43 -14.00
CA THR A 26 14.50 -2.74 -14.70
C THR A 26 14.60 -1.25 -14.32
N THR A 27 15.08 -0.43 -15.25
CA THR A 27 15.23 1.02 -15.03
C THR A 27 13.91 1.77 -15.12
N THR A 28 12.85 1.10 -15.59
CA THR A 28 11.48 1.61 -15.49
C THR A 28 10.99 1.42 -14.05
N PRO A 29 10.72 2.51 -13.31
CA PRO A 29 10.19 2.39 -11.96
C PRO A 29 8.83 1.69 -12.00
N ASP A 30 8.68 0.64 -11.20
CA ASP A 30 7.40 -0.04 -11.00
C ASP A 30 6.38 1.00 -10.50
N PRO A 31 5.25 1.22 -11.20
CA PRO A 31 4.24 2.20 -10.78
C PRO A 31 3.69 1.90 -9.39
N ALA A 32 3.65 0.63 -8.98
CA ALA A 32 3.26 0.25 -7.62
C ALA A 32 4.30 0.71 -6.59
N LEU A 33 5.59 0.51 -6.87
CA LEU A 33 6.67 0.98 -6.02
C LEU A 33 6.67 2.51 -5.91
N ALA A 34 6.51 3.21 -7.03
CA ALA A 34 6.43 4.67 -7.05
C ALA A 34 5.24 5.20 -6.22
N ALA A 35 4.08 4.54 -6.30
CA ALA A 35 2.91 4.85 -5.49
C ALA A 35 3.16 4.66 -3.99
N ILE A 36 3.84 3.57 -3.61
CA ILE A 36 4.18 3.29 -2.21
C ILE A 36 5.16 4.34 -1.66
N GLN A 37 6.21 4.67 -2.42
CA GLN A 37 7.22 5.66 -2.01
C GLN A 37 6.63 7.07 -1.87
N ASN A 38 5.58 7.37 -2.63
CA ASN A 38 4.89 8.66 -2.60
C ASN A 38 3.55 8.62 -1.86
N ALA A 39 3.36 7.64 -0.96
CA ALA A 39 2.14 7.52 -0.18
C ALA A 39 1.78 8.83 0.55
N ARG A 40 0.56 9.33 0.39
CA ARG A 40 0.01 10.47 1.15
C ARG A 40 -1.37 10.10 1.69
N VAL A 41 -1.61 10.35 2.99
CA VAL A 41 -2.94 10.15 3.57
C VAL A 41 -3.87 11.23 3.05
N ARG A 42 -5.02 10.85 2.51
CA ARG A 42 -6.08 11.79 2.11
C ARG A 42 -7.19 11.84 3.13
N GLU A 43 -7.47 13.07 3.56
CA GLU A 43 -8.45 13.41 4.57
C GLU A 43 -9.52 14.35 4.02
N CYS A 44 -10.63 14.46 4.74
CA CYS A 44 -11.64 15.47 4.47
C CYS A 44 -11.09 16.83 4.90
N PRO A 45 -11.19 17.89 4.08
CA PRO A 45 -10.81 19.23 4.50
C PRO A 45 -11.56 19.64 5.78
N ALA A 46 -10.86 20.35 6.68
CA ALA A 46 -11.37 20.64 8.02
C ALA A 46 -12.70 21.42 8.00
N ASP A 47 -12.82 22.37 7.08
CA ASP A 47 -14.01 23.19 6.82
C ASP A 47 -15.16 22.44 6.12
N ARG A 48 -14.90 21.20 5.68
CA ARG A 48 -15.87 20.32 5.00
C ARG A 48 -16.26 19.11 5.87
N MET A 49 -15.74 19.03 7.09
CA MET A 49 -16.13 17.98 8.04
C MET A 49 -17.50 18.28 8.64
N GLN A 50 -18.40 17.31 8.58
CA GLN A 50 -19.70 17.37 9.24
C GLN A 50 -20.08 15.97 9.71
N ALA A 51 -20.53 15.84 10.96
CA ALA A 51 -21.10 14.58 11.44
C ALA A 51 -22.36 14.22 10.66
N ASP A 52 -22.52 12.93 10.38
CA ASP A 52 -23.65 12.37 9.63
C ASP A 52 -23.94 13.06 8.29
N ALA A 53 -22.89 13.56 7.62
CA ALA A 53 -22.97 14.18 6.30
C ALA A 53 -23.59 13.27 5.22
N ARG A 54 -23.56 11.95 5.46
CA ARG A 54 -24.07 10.90 4.55
C ARG A 54 -24.56 9.71 5.39
N SER A 55 -25.67 9.12 4.94
CA SER A 55 -26.23 7.89 5.50
C SER A 55 -25.98 6.65 4.63
N GLU A 56 -25.58 6.85 3.37
CA GLU A 56 -25.41 5.78 2.39
C GLU A 56 -24.23 6.03 1.43
N GLY A 57 -23.82 4.95 0.74
CA GLY A 57 -22.74 4.94 -0.25
C GLY A 57 -23.26 4.75 -1.67
N PHE A 58 -22.47 4.08 -2.50
CA PHE A 58 -22.76 3.88 -3.92
C PHE A 58 -23.62 2.65 -4.25
N GLY A 59 -24.28 2.05 -3.26
CA GLY A 59 -25.02 0.80 -3.38
C GLY A 59 -24.28 -0.43 -2.83
N PRO A 60 -24.76 -1.65 -3.15
CA PRO A 60 -24.18 -2.91 -2.66
C PRO A 60 -22.78 -3.18 -3.25
N GLN A 61 -22.04 -4.11 -2.63
CA GLN A 61 -20.72 -4.51 -3.09
C GLN A 61 -20.82 -5.19 -4.46
N GLN A 62 -20.05 -4.74 -5.45
CA GLN A 62 -20.04 -5.32 -6.80
C GLN A 62 -18.72 -5.06 -7.51
N GLY A 63 -18.25 -6.01 -8.32
CA GLY A 63 -17.03 -5.85 -9.12
C GLY A 63 -15.78 -5.62 -8.28
N VAL A 64 -15.70 -6.25 -7.09
CA VAL A 64 -14.53 -6.21 -6.21
C VAL A 64 -14.05 -7.62 -5.97
N GLU A 65 -12.80 -7.89 -6.30
CA GLU A 65 -12.09 -9.12 -5.98
C GLU A 65 -11.00 -8.81 -4.95
N GLY A 66 -10.81 -9.70 -3.97
CA GLY A 66 -9.82 -9.51 -2.93
C GLY A 66 -9.00 -10.77 -2.69
N VAL A 67 -7.68 -10.63 -2.72
CA VAL A 67 -6.73 -11.71 -2.45
C VAL A 67 -5.88 -11.33 -1.24
N ASP A 68 -5.78 -12.24 -0.27
CA ASP A 68 -4.90 -12.09 0.88
C ASP A 68 -3.48 -12.47 0.43
N ILE A 69 -2.52 -11.54 0.56
CA ILE A 69 -1.16 -11.70 0.05
C ILE A 69 -0.10 -11.76 1.15
N ALA A 70 -0.47 -11.39 2.38
CA ALA A 70 0.35 -11.64 3.57
C ALA A 70 -0.51 -11.64 4.84
N LEU A 71 -0.07 -12.38 5.84
CA LEU A 71 -0.61 -12.37 7.20
C LEU A 71 0.55 -12.45 8.18
N THR A 72 0.66 -11.46 9.06
CA THR A 72 1.75 -11.36 10.03
C THR A 72 1.17 -11.20 11.44
N PRO A 73 1.34 -12.17 12.34
CA PRO A 73 0.97 -12.03 13.74
C PRO A 73 1.68 -10.84 14.40
N LEU A 74 1.04 -10.19 15.37
CA LEU A 74 1.67 -9.14 16.15
C LEU A 74 2.65 -9.78 17.15
N ALA A 75 3.87 -9.26 17.24
CA ALA A 75 4.85 -9.74 18.21
C ALA A 75 4.36 -9.58 19.67
N SER A 76 3.53 -8.56 19.94
CA SER A 76 2.97 -8.28 21.26
C SER A 76 1.74 -9.12 21.62
N ASP A 77 1.08 -9.72 20.62
CA ASP A 77 -0.17 -10.47 20.81
C ASP A 77 -0.38 -11.43 19.63
N ALA A 78 -0.12 -12.71 19.87
CA ALA A 78 -0.23 -13.76 18.85
C ALA A 78 -1.68 -14.01 18.38
N ASN A 79 -2.69 -13.53 19.10
CA ASN A 79 -4.09 -13.62 18.68
C ASN A 79 -4.50 -12.49 17.73
N ARG A 80 -3.60 -11.54 17.47
CA ARG A 80 -3.81 -10.44 16.52
C ARG A 80 -2.84 -10.56 15.36
N ALA A 81 -3.28 -10.15 14.18
CA ALA A 81 -2.44 -10.14 12.99
C ALA A 81 -2.70 -8.90 12.13
N VAL A 82 -1.67 -8.47 11.41
CA VAL A 82 -1.79 -7.57 10.27
C VAL A 82 -1.98 -8.41 9.02
N ARG A 83 -3.06 -8.15 8.30
CA ARG A 83 -3.34 -8.80 7.02
C ARG A 83 -3.16 -7.81 5.88
N LEU A 84 -2.37 -8.18 4.88
CA LEU A 84 -2.23 -7.44 3.64
C LEU A 84 -3.09 -8.09 2.55
N ARG A 85 -3.89 -7.27 1.89
CA ARG A 85 -4.82 -7.71 0.83
C ARG A 85 -4.63 -6.87 -0.41
N ARG A 86 -4.63 -7.50 -1.58
CA ARG A 86 -4.77 -6.82 -2.87
C ARG A 86 -6.24 -6.84 -3.27
N LEU A 87 -6.83 -5.66 -3.44
CA LEU A 87 -8.19 -5.52 -3.96
C LEU A 87 -8.14 -5.07 -5.42
N THR A 88 -8.74 -5.85 -6.30
CA THR A 88 -8.99 -5.46 -7.69
C THR A 88 -10.44 -5.02 -7.80
N VAL A 89 -10.65 -3.71 -7.96
CA VAL A 89 -11.99 -3.14 -8.19
C VAL A 89 -12.14 -2.89 -9.67
N GLN A 90 -13.16 -3.42 -10.34
CA GLN A 90 -13.40 -3.17 -11.77
C GLN A 90 -13.91 -1.73 -12.00
N PRO A 91 -13.79 -1.15 -13.22
CA PRO A 91 -14.39 0.15 -13.52
C PRO A 91 -15.88 0.20 -13.16
N GLY A 92 -16.28 1.17 -12.33
CA GLY A 92 -17.64 1.27 -11.81
C GLY A 92 -17.97 0.31 -10.65
N GLY A 93 -17.04 -0.57 -10.25
CA GLY A 93 -17.17 -1.45 -9.10
C GLY A 93 -17.30 -0.68 -7.79
N VAL A 94 -17.99 -1.26 -6.82
CA VAL A 94 -18.38 -0.65 -5.55
C VAL A 94 -17.89 -1.48 -4.37
N ILE A 95 -17.23 -0.80 -3.44
CA ILE A 95 -17.04 -1.27 -2.08
C ILE A 95 -18.20 -0.70 -1.26
N ALA A 96 -19.02 -1.60 -0.72
CA ALA A 96 -20.23 -1.25 0.01
C ALA A 96 -19.94 -0.34 1.21
N TRP A 97 -20.99 0.33 1.68
CA TRP A 97 -20.95 1.14 2.88
C TRP A 97 -20.68 0.29 4.14
N HIS A 98 -19.62 0.58 4.89
CA HIS A 98 -19.25 -0.14 6.12
C HIS A 98 -18.42 0.73 7.07
N ASP A 99 -18.26 0.29 8.33
CA ASP A 99 -17.32 0.86 9.30
C ASP A 99 -16.09 -0.05 9.53
N HIS A 100 -15.16 0.45 10.35
CA HIS A 100 -13.90 -0.20 10.71
C HIS A 100 -13.74 -0.32 12.23
N ALA A 101 -14.86 -0.46 12.96
CA ALA A 101 -14.82 -0.57 14.42
C ALA A 101 -14.15 -1.87 14.88
N ALA A 102 -14.39 -2.98 14.16
CA ALA A 102 -13.81 -4.28 14.46
C ALA A 102 -12.43 -4.50 13.82
N VAL A 103 -12.18 -3.90 12.64
CA VAL A 103 -10.95 -4.12 11.87
C VAL A 103 -10.43 -2.78 11.34
N GLN A 104 -9.35 -2.32 11.96
CA GLN A 104 -8.64 -1.11 11.56
C GLN A 104 -7.67 -1.42 10.42
N GLY A 105 -7.26 -0.39 9.67
CA GLY A 105 -6.20 -0.57 8.68
C GLY A 105 -5.96 0.65 7.82
N MET A 106 -5.29 0.41 6.70
CA MET A 106 -5.06 1.40 5.65
C MET A 106 -5.34 0.78 4.29
N ALA A 107 -5.77 1.58 3.33
CA ALA A 107 -5.81 1.19 1.92
C ALA A 107 -4.96 2.16 1.12
N LEU A 108 -4.07 1.64 0.29
CA LEU A 108 -3.28 2.41 -0.67
C LEU A 108 -3.87 2.18 -2.06
N ILE A 109 -4.13 3.25 -2.80
CA ILE A 109 -4.44 3.13 -4.22
C ILE A 109 -3.13 2.88 -4.96
N VAL A 110 -2.98 1.67 -5.49
CA VAL A 110 -1.80 1.29 -6.28
C VAL A 110 -1.91 1.84 -7.71
N SER A 111 -3.10 1.80 -8.29
CA SER A 111 -3.38 2.33 -9.63
C SER A 111 -4.85 2.74 -9.78
N GLY A 112 -5.12 3.61 -10.77
CA GLY A 112 -6.46 4.11 -11.05
C GLY A 112 -6.94 5.18 -10.07
N GLU A 113 -8.27 5.36 -10.02
CA GLU A 113 -8.93 6.37 -9.20
C GLU A 113 -10.20 5.81 -8.52
N MET A 114 -10.36 6.11 -7.23
CA MET A 114 -11.50 5.71 -6.41
C MET A 114 -12.16 6.96 -5.81
N VAL A 115 -13.48 6.97 -5.72
CA VAL A 115 -14.24 8.00 -4.99
C VAL A 115 -14.83 7.38 -3.73
N GLU A 116 -14.71 8.08 -2.60
CA GLU A 116 -15.33 7.70 -1.34
C GLU A 116 -16.40 8.71 -0.93
N LEU A 117 -17.53 8.19 -0.44
CA LEU A 117 -18.48 8.95 0.37
C LEU A 117 -18.27 8.57 1.83
N ARG A 118 -18.27 9.56 2.74
CA ARG A 118 -18.12 9.36 4.18
C ARG A 118 -19.25 10.00 4.95
N ASN A 119 -19.63 9.41 6.08
CA ASN A 119 -20.56 10.05 7.00
C ASN A 119 -19.96 11.26 7.74
N THR A 120 -18.66 11.53 7.58
CA THR A 120 -17.99 12.65 8.26
C THR A 120 -17.52 13.75 7.30
N CYS A 121 -17.83 13.67 6.01
CA CYS A 121 -17.37 14.63 5.01
C CYS A 121 -18.52 15.03 4.08
N LEU A 122 -18.70 16.34 3.88
CA LEU A 122 -19.71 16.87 2.96
C LEU A 122 -19.40 16.49 1.51
N ASP A 123 -18.11 16.51 1.16
CA ASP A 123 -17.64 16.26 -0.19
C ASP A 123 -17.25 14.79 -0.40
N ALA A 124 -17.37 14.36 -1.65
CA ALA A 124 -16.80 13.10 -2.08
C ALA A 124 -15.28 13.21 -2.15
N ILE A 125 -14.56 12.24 -1.57
CA ILE A 125 -13.11 12.25 -1.54
C ILE A 125 -12.59 11.40 -2.71
N THR A 126 -11.77 11.99 -3.57
CA THR A 126 -11.13 11.28 -4.68
C THR A 126 -9.73 10.82 -4.27
N TYR A 127 -9.44 9.55 -4.51
CA TYR A 127 -8.17 8.90 -4.24
C TYR A 127 -7.52 8.44 -5.54
N ARG A 128 -6.25 8.81 -5.74
CA ARG A 128 -5.42 8.47 -6.90
C ARG A 128 -4.25 7.57 -6.51
N ALA A 129 -3.57 7.01 -7.51
CA ALA A 129 -2.36 6.22 -7.28
C ALA A 129 -1.37 6.94 -6.34
N GLY A 130 -0.91 6.24 -5.30
CA GLY A 130 -0.05 6.79 -4.25
C GLY A 130 -0.82 7.51 -3.12
N GLU A 131 -2.14 7.59 -3.16
CA GLU A 131 -2.91 8.11 -2.05
C GLU A 131 -3.44 6.99 -1.17
N SER A 132 -3.45 7.24 0.14
CA SER A 132 -3.89 6.27 1.14
C SER A 132 -5.06 6.78 1.96
N ARG A 133 -5.89 5.81 2.37
CA ARG A 133 -7.03 5.98 3.26
C ARG A 133 -6.72 5.31 4.59
N ALA A 134 -6.64 6.11 5.65
CA ALA A 134 -6.66 5.61 7.01
C ALA A 134 -8.06 5.10 7.37
N LYS A 135 -8.13 3.97 8.07
CA LYS A 135 -9.38 3.29 8.47
C LYS A 135 -9.35 3.09 9.97
N THR A 136 -9.88 4.06 10.71
CA THR A 136 -9.75 4.15 12.17
C THR A 136 -11.10 4.03 12.88
N PRO A 137 -11.11 3.57 14.15
CA PRO A 137 -12.33 3.41 14.93
C PRO A 137 -12.74 4.72 15.60
N ALA A 138 -11.83 5.69 15.70
CA ALA A 138 -11.92 6.90 16.53
C ALA A 138 -13.12 7.83 16.23
N ARG A 139 -13.87 7.58 15.15
CA ARG A 139 -15.00 8.43 14.74
C ARG A 139 -16.21 7.69 14.17
N ARG A 140 -16.35 6.38 14.44
CA ARG A 140 -17.40 5.52 13.84
C ARG A 140 -17.60 5.84 12.35
N ILE A 141 -16.48 6.00 11.64
CA ILE A 141 -16.46 6.48 10.26
C ILE A 141 -17.00 5.36 9.39
N ARG A 142 -18.10 5.65 8.71
CA ARG A 142 -18.67 4.81 7.67
C ARG A 142 -18.39 5.42 6.32
N GLY A 143 -18.11 4.56 5.36
CA GLY A 143 -17.92 5.01 3.99
C GLY A 143 -18.11 3.89 2.98
N GLY A 144 -18.42 4.29 1.76
CA GLY A 144 -18.50 3.42 0.59
C GLY A 144 -17.66 4.02 -0.52
N MET A 145 -17.03 3.16 -1.33
CA MET A 145 -16.14 3.60 -2.40
C MET A 145 -16.57 3.07 -3.76
N ARG A 146 -16.30 3.81 -4.84
CA ARG A 146 -16.53 3.37 -6.21
C ARG A 146 -15.31 3.66 -7.07
N ARG A 147 -14.91 2.72 -7.93
CA ARG A 147 -13.87 2.99 -8.94
C ARG A 147 -14.44 3.85 -10.04
N MET A 148 -13.74 4.92 -10.41
CA MET A 148 -14.14 5.72 -11.57
C MET A 148 -14.08 4.88 -12.85
N ARG A 149 -15.05 5.10 -13.75
CA ARG A 149 -14.97 4.57 -15.11
C ARG A 149 -13.94 5.40 -15.87
N SER A 150 -13.09 4.77 -16.67
CA SER A 150 -12.24 5.50 -17.61
C SER A 150 -13.15 6.35 -18.51
N ARG A 151 -12.82 7.63 -18.66
CA ARG A 151 -13.50 8.51 -19.61
C ARG A 151 -13.18 8.11 -21.04
#